data_AF-A0A1I8A4H7-F1
#
_entry.id   AF-A0A1I8A4H7-F1
#
_cell.length_a   1.000
_cell.length_b   1.000
_cell.length_c   1.000
_cell.angle_alpha   90.00
_cell.angle_beta   90.00
_cell.angle_gamma   90.00
#
_symmetry.space_group_name_H-M   'P 1'
#
loop_
_entity.id
_entity.type
_entity.pdbx_description
1 polymer ?
#
loop_
_entity_poly.entity_id
_entity_poly.type
_entity_poly.pdbx_seq_one_letter_code
_entity_poly.pdbx_strand_id
1 'polypeptide(L)' 'MFQTNLHNGEKVSLADVVKELRVHRHGSVQTDVQFIYMHRVIFGLADNKKLIKEGEVASFLVEYDAFIKSKGG' A
#
# COMPACT_ATOMS: atom_id res chain seq x y z
N MET A 1 -6.18 -10.59 13.75
CA MET A 1 -6.89 -11.22 12.62
C MET A 1 -6.10 -11.13 11.30
N PHE A 2 -5.66 -9.95 10.88
CA PHE A 2 -4.96 -9.77 9.60
C PHE A 2 -3.59 -10.48 9.46
N GLN A 3 -2.78 -10.52 10.54
CA GLN A 3 -1.54 -11.31 10.54
C GLN A 3 -1.81 -12.80 10.27
N THR A 4 -2.92 -13.32 10.80
CA THR A 4 -3.37 -14.69 10.56
C THR A 4 -3.75 -14.89 9.10
N ASN A 5 -4.53 -13.98 8.50
CA ASN A 5 -4.97 -14.09 7.11
C ASN A 5 -3.78 -14.01 6.13
N LEU A 6 -2.82 -13.11 6.36
CA LEU A 6 -1.58 -13.05 5.56
C LEU A 6 -0.76 -14.35 5.68
N HIS A 7 -0.65 -14.90 6.88
CA HIS A 7 0.11 -16.13 7.11
C HIS A 7 -0.58 -17.36 6.50
N ASN A 8 -1.91 -17.33 6.40
CA ASN A 8 -2.72 -18.36 5.76
C ASN A 8 -2.77 -18.25 4.23
N GLY A 9 -2.12 -17.23 3.64
CA GLY A 9 -2.16 -16.97 2.20
C GLY A 9 -3.50 -16.47 1.69
N GLU A 10 -4.37 -15.98 2.58
CA GLU A 10 -5.66 -15.43 2.20
C GLU A 10 -5.49 -14.06 1.53
N LYS A 11 -6.37 -13.77 0.56
CA LYS A 11 -6.39 -12.47 -0.09
C LYS A 11 -6.85 -11.42 0.90
N VAL A 12 -6.10 -10.33 1.00
CA VAL A 12 -6.46 -9.24 1.89
C VAL A 12 -6.31 -7.87 1.26
N SER A 13 -7.18 -6.95 1.66
CA SER A 13 -7.26 -5.58 1.15
C SER A 13 -6.55 -4.61 2.08
N LEU A 14 -5.69 -3.75 1.54
CA LEU A 14 -5.02 -2.71 2.33
C LEU A 14 -6.00 -1.74 2.99
N ALA A 15 -7.16 -1.48 2.38
CA ALA A 15 -8.21 -0.66 2.98
C ALA A 15 -8.77 -1.30 4.26
N ASP A 16 -8.93 -2.63 4.28
CA ASP A 16 -9.46 -3.35 5.44
C ASP A 16 -8.39 -3.49 6.53
N VAL A 17 -7.10 -3.59 6.17
CA VAL A 17 -5.98 -3.44 7.13
C VAL A 17 -6.14 -2.12 7.89
N VAL A 18 -6.28 -1.02 7.16
CA VAL A 18 -6.25 0.33 7.75
C VAL A 18 -7.50 0.59 8.59
N LYS A 19 -8.67 0.11 8.18
CA LYS A 19 -9.88 0.14 9.00
C LYS A 19 -9.65 -0.55 10.35
N GLU A 20 -9.07 -1.75 10.34
CA GLU A 20 -8.78 -2.50 11.56
C GLU A 20 -7.74 -1.80 12.44
N LEU A 21 -6.66 -1.27 11.84
CA LEU A 21 -5.67 -0.48 12.59
C LEU A 21 -6.31 0.71 13.30
N ARG A 22 -7.31 1.35 12.69
CA ARG A 22 -8.04 2.48 13.29
C ARG A 22 -8.97 2.06 14.42
N VAL A 23 -9.43 0.82 14.47
CA VAL A 23 -10.15 0.26 15.63
C VAL A 23 -9.22 0.22 16.85
N HIS A 24 -7.97 -0.18 16.66
CA HIS A 24 -7.00 -0.35 17.76
C HIS A 24 -6.33 0.97 18.15
N ARG A 25 -6.07 1.86 17.18
CA ARG A 25 -5.46 3.16 17.42
C ARG A 25 -6.00 4.21 16.45
N HIS A 26 -6.68 5.20 17.01
CA HIS A 26 -7.14 6.37 16.25
C HIS A 26 -5.96 7.06 15.55
N GLY A 27 -6.22 7.58 14.33
CA GLY A 27 -5.22 8.26 13.53
C GLY A 27 -4.22 7.34 12.82
N SER A 28 -4.37 6.01 12.89
CA SER A 28 -3.54 5.10 12.09
C SER A 28 -3.75 5.34 10.59
N VAL A 29 -2.64 5.61 9.89
CA VAL A 29 -2.61 5.99 8.46
C VAL A 29 -3.55 7.17 8.21
N GLN A 30 -3.13 8.33 8.69
CA GLN A 30 -3.97 9.52 8.82
C GLN A 30 -4.19 10.26 7.50
N THR A 31 -3.19 10.27 6.61
CA THR A 31 -3.24 11.03 5.37
C THR A 31 -3.33 10.13 4.14
N ASP A 32 -3.90 10.66 3.06
CA ASP A 32 -3.97 9.97 1.77
C ASP A 32 -2.57 9.63 1.24
N VAL A 33 -1.60 10.52 1.48
CA VAL A 33 -0.19 10.30 1.14
C VAL A 33 0.37 9.06 1.84
N GLN A 34 0.08 8.88 3.13
CA GLN A 34 0.52 7.69 3.87
C GLN A 34 -0.14 6.42 3.31
N PHE A 35 -1.44 6.47 3.01
CA PHE A 35 -2.16 5.31 2.47
C PHE A 35 -1.64 4.89 1.08
N ILE A 36 -1.37 5.86 0.21
CA ILE A 36 -0.83 5.62 -1.13
C ILE A 36 0.63 5.16 -1.05
N TYR A 37 1.43 5.70 -0.12
CA TYR A 37 2.80 5.22 0.12
C TYR A 37 2.86 3.74 0.50
N MET A 38 1.89 3.24 1.28
CA MET A 38 1.83 1.81 1.60
C MET A 38 1.71 0.93 0.35
N HIS A 39 0.94 1.36 -0.67
CA HIS A 39 0.86 0.65 -1.96
C HIS A 39 2.21 0.66 -2.69
N ARG A 40 2.90 1.80 -2.70
CA ARG A 40 4.24 1.93 -3.31
C ARG A 40 5.26 0.97 -2.68
N VAL A 41 5.21 0.80 -1.35
CA VAL A 41 6.05 -0.16 -0.62
C VAL A 41 5.69 -1.60 -0.98
N ILE A 42 4.40 -1.94 -1.05
CA ILE A 42 3.94 -3.29 -1.43
C ILE A 42 4.43 -3.63 -2.85
N PHE A 43 4.33 -2.72 -3.80
CA PHE A 43 4.87 -2.94 -5.14
C PHE A 43 6.39 -3.11 -5.15
N GLY A 44 7.13 -2.32 -4.37
CA GLY A 44 8.58 -2.50 -4.22
C GLY A 44 8.95 -3.88 -3.63
N LEU A 45 8.17 -4.38 -2.67
CA LEU A 45 8.36 -5.72 -2.12
C LEU A 45 8.03 -6.82 -3.14
N ALA A 46 6.97 -6.63 -3.92
CA ALA A 46 6.56 -7.59 -4.96
C ALA A 46 7.59 -7.65 -6.10
N ASP A 47 8.11 -6.50 -6.52
CA ASP A 47 9.15 -6.37 -7.54
C ASP A 47 10.47 -7.02 -7.09
N ASN A 48 10.92 -6.75 -5.86
CA ASN A 48 12.10 -7.40 -5.26
C ASN A 48 11.97 -8.93 -5.21
N LYS A 49 10.75 -9.45 -5.05
CA LYS A 49 10.43 -10.88 -5.09
C LYS A 49 10.18 -11.43 -6.49
N LYS A 50 10.27 -10.59 -7.53
CA LYS A 50 9.98 -10.92 -8.94
C LYS A 50 8.56 -11.48 -9.17
N LEU A 51 7.59 -11.00 -8.38
CA LEU A 51 6.19 -11.43 -8.45
C LEU A 51 5.36 -10.62 -9.45
N ILE A 52 5.88 -9.47 -9.86
CA ILE A 52 5.25 -8.54 -10.81
C ILE A 52 6.29 -8.12 -11.85
N LYS A 53 5.81 -7.64 -13.01
CA LYS A 53 6.63 -6.99 -14.03
C LYS A 53 6.49 -5.47 -13.92
N GLU A 54 7.56 -4.76 -14.23
CA GLU A 54 7.58 -3.30 -14.22
C GLU A 54 6.42 -2.67 -15.01
N GLY A 55 6.12 -3.22 -16.20
CA GLY A 55 5.02 -2.74 -17.05
C GLY A 55 3.63 -2.87 -16.42
N GLU A 56 3.42 -3.76 -15.44
CA GLU A 56 2.13 -3.93 -14.76
C GLU A 56 1.84 -2.83 -13.75
N VAL A 57 2.89 -2.15 -13.24
CA VAL A 57 2.79 -1.12 -12.20
C VAL A 57 3.26 0.26 -12.66
N ALA A 58 3.82 0.36 -13.87
CA ALA A 58 4.39 1.60 -14.40
C ALA A 58 3.43 2.79 -14.37
N SER A 59 2.16 2.60 -14.76
CA SER A 59 1.15 3.67 -14.72
C SER A 59 0.91 4.17 -13.30
N PHE A 60 0.78 3.26 -12.34
CA PHE A 60 0.65 3.61 -10.93
C PHE A 60 1.85 4.41 -10.43
N LEU A 61 3.07 4.01 -10.78
CA LEU A 61 4.29 4.72 -10.34
C LEU A 61 4.35 6.14 -10.90
N VAL A 62 4.00 6.34 -12.17
CA VAL A 62 3.94 7.67 -12.80
C VAL A 62 2.89 8.55 -12.11
N GLU A 63 1.68 8.03 -11.88
CA GLU A 63 0.61 8.76 -11.20
C GLU A 63 0.97 9.07 -9.74
N TYR A 64 1.60 8.12 -9.05
CA TYR A 64 2.12 8.28 -7.70
C TYR A 64 3.12 9.44 -7.63
N ASP A 65 4.13 9.46 -8.51
CA ASP A 65 5.16 10.50 -8.50
C ASP A 65 4.57 11.89 -8.80
N ALA A 66 3.62 11.95 -9.74
CA ALA A 66 2.89 13.18 -10.04
C ALA A 66 2.07 13.66 -8.83
N PHE A 67 1.39 12.75 -8.13
CA PHE A 67 0.64 13.05 -6.92
C PHE A 67 1.54 13.57 -5.80
N ILE A 68 2.66 12.91 -5.50
CA ILE A 68 3.60 13.35 -4.46
C ILE A 68 4.17 14.73 -4.78
N LYS A 69 4.56 14.97 -6.04
CA LYS A 69 5.04 16.29 -6.49
C LYS A 69 4.00 17.39 -6.26
N SER A 70 2.71 17.09 -6.47
CA SER A 70 1.61 18.04 -6.21
C SER A 70 1.42 18.37 -4.73
N LYS A 71 1.91 17.53 -3.82
CA LYS A 71 1.82 17.70 -2.36
C LYS A 71 3.04 18.38 -1.75
N GLY A 72 4.03 18.77 -2.55
CA GLY A 72 5.20 19.53 -2.11
C GLY A 72 6.49 18.71 -1.95
N GLY A 73 6.49 17.42 -2.29
CA GLY A 73 7.65 16.54 -2.19
C GLY A 73 7.82 15.95 -0.79
#